data_AF-A0A0P7AXU5-F1
#
_entry.id   AF-A0A0P7AXU5-F1
#
_cell.length_a   1.000
_cell.length_b   1.000
_cell.length_c   1.000
_cell.angle_alpha   90.00
_cell.angle_beta   90.00
_cell.angle_gamma   90.00
#
_symmetry.space_group_name_H-M   'P 1'
#
loop_
_entity.id
_entity.type
_entity.pdbx_description
1 polymer ?
#
loop_
_entity_poly.entity_id
_entity_poly.type
_entity_poly.pdbx_seq_one_letter_code
_entity_poly.pdbx_strand_id
1 'polypeptide(L)'
;MKSTAGLLALAVSATASPLMSKRDDVLDSKETLCKGWDLRTPEGVDDLWEKTAAGVSLELFIKGQWEHQNSWLKNMEDQVQGGTSGKSGAAGCSALGNDCNPMGGLSCDDQFDQFGTTPLGKNSYWIFQAAKGVHEKFRELNRQLTQETLINGLRIPQMVDDFDGSEDSPGKVLGWLAAASTMGNAVGGLVPGAGSGIAAGFGILGGIFSGLAAQSGADEIDQGSISAALADAFEQATGALENTLRIAMGGGTSDDEYNSLPAPKWDTYETKIAKFFNGGWFLVDDDEEAVRVAISSISNNIQKKVANDVMKAARLHLVADKRDGVLTREECGYATGRQWLELKSGEEYCFYIMRNNPNPNRVNDWVEVEADIYDKMASYGLGDRETYYRANIDCALNGGDNDDIDLGSMVWGQVPTCYFNLPTVFIEKDTNVGCGSPFDDEKCNYLKATPVS
;
A
#
# COMPACT_ATOMS: atom_id res chain seq x y z
N MET A 1 10.29 3.13 49.74
CA MET A 1 10.15 1.69 50.06
C MET A 1 9.01 0.96 49.33
N LYS A 2 8.37 1.53 48.29
CA LYS A 2 7.33 0.84 47.49
C LYS A 2 7.84 0.25 46.14
N SER A 3 9.07 0.55 45.75
CA SER A 3 9.68 0.13 44.46
C SER A 3 10.18 -1.33 44.47
N THR A 4 10.60 -1.86 45.62
CA THR A 4 11.20 -3.20 45.73
C THR A 4 10.18 -4.34 45.59
N ALA A 5 8.91 -4.09 45.91
CA ALA A 5 7.84 -5.10 45.80
C ALA A 5 7.37 -5.32 44.34
N GLY A 6 7.41 -4.29 43.49
CA GLY A 6 7.10 -4.41 42.07
C GLY A 6 8.17 -5.18 41.28
N LEU A 7 9.46 -4.99 41.63
CA LEU A 7 10.59 -5.72 41.05
C LEU A 7 10.53 -7.24 41.30
N LEU A 8 10.13 -7.65 42.51
CA LEU A 8 9.93 -9.06 42.86
C LEU A 8 8.72 -9.66 42.15
N ALA A 9 7.64 -8.89 41.96
CA ALA A 9 6.45 -9.37 41.25
C ALA A 9 6.70 -9.58 39.75
N LEU A 10 7.48 -8.71 39.09
CA LEU A 10 7.89 -8.82 37.68
C LEU A 10 8.86 -9.98 37.42
N ALA A 11 9.84 -10.19 38.32
CA ALA A 11 10.77 -11.30 38.21
C ALA A 11 10.05 -12.66 38.35
N VAL A 12 9.10 -12.77 39.30
CA VAL A 12 8.37 -14.00 39.57
C VAL A 12 7.32 -14.30 38.49
N SER A 13 6.62 -13.29 37.96
CA SER A 13 5.61 -13.48 36.89
C SER A 13 6.22 -13.78 35.52
N ALA A 14 7.41 -13.25 35.22
CA ALA A 14 8.16 -13.59 34.02
C ALA A 14 8.70 -15.04 34.06
N THR A 15 9.22 -15.49 35.21
CA THR A 15 9.72 -16.88 35.36
C THR A 15 8.60 -17.93 35.47
N ALA A 16 7.39 -17.54 35.91
CA ALA A 16 6.27 -18.46 36.15
C ALA A 16 5.29 -18.57 34.96
N SER A 17 5.47 -17.74 33.92
CA SER A 17 4.63 -17.81 32.72
C SER A 17 4.99 -19.07 31.91
N PRO A 18 4.04 -19.95 31.55
CA PRO A 18 4.29 -21.15 30.74
C PRO A 18 4.89 -20.85 29.35
N LEU A 19 4.86 -19.59 28.92
CA LEU A 19 5.49 -19.07 27.70
C LEU A 19 7.01 -18.89 27.80
N MET A 20 7.58 -18.77 29.01
CA MET A 20 9.02 -18.52 29.23
C MET A 20 9.81 -19.80 29.55
N SER A 21 9.18 -20.84 30.13
CA SER A 21 9.86 -22.04 30.64
C SER A 21 10.46 -23.01 29.59
N LYS A 22 10.38 -22.67 28.30
CA LYS A 22 10.98 -23.43 27.18
C LYS A 22 12.11 -22.66 26.45
N ARG A 23 12.49 -21.46 26.92
CA ARG A 23 13.27 -20.49 26.14
C ARG A 23 14.57 -20.00 26.81
N ASP A 24 14.96 -20.57 27.95
CA ASP A 24 16.08 -20.10 28.78
C ASP A 24 17.43 -20.06 28.03
N ASP A 25 17.68 -20.96 27.06
CA ASP A 25 18.99 -21.09 26.38
C ASP A 25 19.45 -19.85 25.58
N VAL A 26 18.54 -19.06 24.99
CA VAL A 26 18.91 -17.92 24.13
C VAL A 26 19.27 -16.68 24.96
N LEU A 27 18.62 -16.51 26.12
CA LEU A 27 18.79 -15.36 27.01
C LEU A 27 19.96 -15.55 27.98
N ASP A 28 20.49 -16.76 28.10
CA ASP A 28 21.52 -17.11 29.08
C ASP A 28 22.94 -16.71 28.68
N SER A 29 23.18 -16.41 27.40
CA SER A 29 24.48 -15.96 26.95
C SER A 29 24.41 -14.74 26.01
N LYS A 30 25.41 -13.86 26.15
CA LYS A 30 25.63 -12.72 25.26
C LYS A 30 25.77 -13.16 23.79
N GLU A 31 26.44 -14.29 23.57
CA GLU A 31 26.69 -14.84 22.23
C GLU A 31 25.39 -15.24 21.52
N THR A 32 24.50 -15.94 22.22
CA THR A 32 23.21 -16.41 21.68
C THR A 32 22.17 -15.30 21.53
N LEU A 33 22.23 -14.27 22.38
CA LEU A 33 21.32 -13.13 22.28
C LEU A 33 21.71 -12.18 21.15
N CYS A 34 23.01 -11.93 20.97
CA CYS A 34 23.50 -10.81 20.15
C CYS A 34 24.01 -11.21 18.77
N LYS A 35 24.29 -12.49 18.49
CA LYS A 35 24.95 -12.92 17.25
C LYS A 35 24.18 -14.04 16.56
N GLY A 36 24.47 -14.22 15.26
CA GLY A 36 23.98 -15.34 14.47
C GLY A 36 22.59 -15.14 13.85
N TRP A 37 22.01 -13.96 14.00
CA TRP A 37 20.73 -13.59 13.41
C TRP A 37 20.90 -13.10 11.97
N ASP A 38 19.98 -13.48 11.09
CA ASP A 38 19.92 -12.98 9.72
C ASP A 38 18.89 -11.85 9.62
N LEU A 39 19.33 -10.62 9.80
CA LEU A 39 18.44 -9.44 9.74
C LEU A 39 18.09 -9.03 8.31
N ARG A 40 18.69 -9.66 7.29
CA ARG A 40 18.43 -9.36 5.88
C ARG A 40 17.13 -9.98 5.38
N THR A 41 16.60 -10.96 6.10
CA THR A 41 15.39 -11.69 5.70
C THR A 41 14.29 -11.54 6.74
N PRO A 42 13.03 -11.44 6.31
CA PRO A 42 11.89 -11.41 7.23
C PRO A 42 11.78 -12.67 8.09
N GLU A 43 12.12 -13.84 7.54
CA GLU A 43 12.11 -15.10 8.27
C GLU A 43 13.19 -15.11 9.36
N GLY A 44 14.36 -14.51 9.09
CA GLY A 44 15.43 -14.38 10.07
C GLY A 44 15.09 -13.43 11.22
N VAL A 45 14.38 -12.33 10.95
CA VAL A 45 13.91 -11.43 12.02
C VAL A 45 12.72 -11.98 12.80
N ASP A 46 11.83 -12.74 12.17
CA ASP A 46 10.71 -13.42 12.86
C ASP A 46 11.27 -14.48 13.82
N ASP A 47 12.25 -15.28 13.36
CA ASP A 47 12.97 -16.24 14.20
C ASP A 47 13.68 -15.58 15.39
N LEU A 48 14.35 -14.44 15.16
CA LEU A 48 14.93 -13.63 16.23
C LEU A 48 13.86 -13.16 17.21
N TRP A 49 12.78 -12.54 16.71
CA TRP A 49 11.72 -11.96 17.54
C TRP A 49 11.05 -13.00 18.43
N GLU A 50 10.81 -14.19 17.88
CA GLU A 50 10.22 -15.33 18.60
C GLU A 50 11.19 -15.94 19.63
N LYS A 51 12.45 -16.19 19.24
CA LYS A 51 13.44 -16.85 20.12
C LYS A 51 13.95 -15.96 21.24
N THR A 52 14.10 -14.67 20.99
CA THR A 52 14.47 -13.69 22.03
C THR A 52 13.28 -13.30 22.91
N ALA A 53 12.07 -13.72 22.54
CA ALA A 53 10.82 -13.38 23.21
C ALA A 53 10.57 -11.87 23.35
N ALA A 54 11.12 -11.05 22.43
CA ALA A 54 11.02 -9.60 22.45
C ALA A 54 9.54 -9.13 22.47
N GLY A 55 8.69 -9.71 21.62
CA GLY A 55 7.25 -9.41 21.60
C GLY A 55 6.52 -9.75 22.90
N VAL A 56 6.86 -10.89 23.52
CA VAL A 56 6.28 -11.29 24.82
C VAL A 56 6.73 -10.34 25.93
N SER A 57 8.01 -9.95 25.95
CA SER A 57 8.54 -8.98 26.91
C SER A 57 7.89 -7.61 26.74
N LEU A 58 7.65 -7.16 25.51
CA LEU A 58 6.94 -5.92 25.22
C LEU A 58 5.49 -5.96 25.74
N GLU A 59 4.74 -7.01 25.43
CA GLU A 59 3.37 -7.22 25.89
C GLU A 59 3.28 -7.21 27.43
N LEU A 60 4.12 -8.00 28.10
CA LEU A 60 4.14 -8.09 29.56
C LEU A 60 4.54 -6.77 30.20
N PHE A 61 5.50 -6.06 29.61
CA PHE A 61 5.91 -4.73 30.07
C PHE A 61 4.73 -3.77 30.02
N ILE A 62 4.07 -3.62 28.86
CA ILE A 62 2.94 -2.70 28.67
C ILE A 62 1.79 -3.05 29.63
N LYS A 63 1.45 -4.34 29.79
CA LYS A 63 0.39 -4.77 30.72
C LYS A 63 0.75 -4.51 32.19
N GLY A 64 2.04 -4.56 32.54
CA GLY A 64 2.52 -4.31 33.89
C GLY A 64 2.70 -2.82 34.26
N GLN A 65 2.71 -1.93 33.27
CA GLN A 65 2.84 -0.48 33.48
C GLN A 65 1.51 0.16 33.88
N TRP A 66 1.57 1.14 34.78
CA TRP A 66 0.40 1.90 35.24
C TRP A 66 -0.15 2.86 34.17
N GLU A 67 0.72 3.31 33.25
CA GLU A 67 0.37 4.11 32.06
C GLU A 67 0.02 3.23 30.85
N HIS A 68 0.08 1.91 31.00
CA HIS A 68 -0.11 0.93 29.93
C HIS A 68 0.74 1.25 28.69
N GLN A 69 0.10 1.63 27.59
CA GLN A 69 0.72 1.92 26.29
C GLN A 69 1.37 3.31 26.25
N ASN A 70 0.97 4.23 27.14
CA ASN A 70 1.45 5.60 27.11
C ASN A 70 2.91 5.68 27.57
N SER A 71 3.72 6.44 26.83
CA SER A 71 5.16 6.63 27.06
C SER A 71 5.96 5.33 27.26
N TRP A 72 5.47 4.20 26.75
CA TRP A 72 6.01 2.87 27.05
C TRP A 72 7.51 2.77 26.75
N LEU A 73 7.98 3.36 25.63
CA LEU A 73 9.36 3.26 25.18
C LEU A 73 10.31 3.98 26.15
N LYS A 74 9.92 5.19 26.59
CA LYS A 74 10.64 5.95 27.60
C LYS A 74 10.60 5.23 28.95
N ASN A 75 9.43 4.76 29.36
CA ASN A 75 9.26 4.03 30.63
C ASN A 75 10.10 2.74 30.65
N MET A 76 10.26 2.08 29.50
CA MET A 76 11.10 0.88 29.37
C MET A 76 12.58 1.25 29.51
N GLU A 77 13.03 2.30 28.82
CA GLU A 77 14.40 2.81 28.95
C GLU A 77 14.73 3.21 30.40
N ASP A 78 13.83 3.96 31.04
CA ASP A 78 13.96 4.38 32.44
C ASP A 78 14.04 3.17 33.37
N GLN A 79 13.22 2.14 33.14
CA GLN A 79 13.21 0.92 33.96
C GLN A 79 14.48 0.09 33.77
N VAL A 80 14.99 -0.03 32.55
CA VAL A 80 16.24 -0.75 32.26
C VAL A 80 17.43 -0.04 32.89
N GLN A 81 17.46 1.30 32.83
CA GLN A 81 18.57 2.10 33.37
C GLN A 81 18.49 2.33 34.90
N GLY A 82 17.36 2.01 35.54
CA GLY A 82 17.15 2.30 36.96
C GLY A 82 16.88 3.79 37.25
N GLY A 83 16.37 4.51 36.25
CA GLY A 83 16.07 5.95 36.26
C GLY A 83 17.10 6.77 35.46
N THR A 84 16.66 7.50 34.44
CA THR A 84 17.53 8.36 33.64
C THR A 84 17.88 9.65 34.39
N SER A 85 19.16 9.89 34.69
CA SER A 85 19.65 11.20 35.17
C SER A 85 19.86 12.22 34.03
N GLY A 86 19.46 11.90 32.80
CA GLY A 86 19.62 12.70 31.58
C GLY A 86 18.40 12.65 30.65
N LYS A 87 18.50 13.26 29.45
CA LYS A 87 17.45 13.16 28.42
C LYS A 87 17.45 11.73 27.86
N SER A 88 16.36 11.00 28.09
CA SER A 88 16.07 9.68 27.49
C SER A 88 16.20 9.76 25.96
N GLY A 89 16.94 8.81 25.38
CA GLY A 89 17.09 8.72 23.92
C GLY A 89 15.85 8.19 23.21
N ALA A 90 14.96 7.53 23.95
CA ALA A 90 13.63 7.13 23.49
C ALA A 90 12.68 8.31 23.23
N ALA A 91 12.90 9.46 23.89
CA ALA A 91 12.01 10.62 23.74
C ALA A 91 11.99 11.20 22.31
N GLY A 92 13.04 10.98 21.54
CA GLY A 92 13.11 11.42 20.14
C GLY A 92 12.41 10.48 19.15
N CYS A 93 12.06 9.26 19.56
CA CYS A 93 11.53 8.25 18.63
C CYS A 93 10.09 8.51 18.16
N SER A 94 9.33 9.39 18.83
CA SER A 94 7.95 9.68 18.46
C SER A 94 7.79 10.74 17.35
N ALA A 95 8.89 11.32 16.86
CA ALA A 95 8.86 12.37 15.84
C ALA A 95 9.98 12.18 14.80
N LEU A 96 9.64 12.28 13.52
CA LEU A 96 10.56 12.01 12.40
C LEU A 96 11.78 12.94 12.36
N GLY A 97 11.59 14.20 12.76
CA GLY A 97 12.64 15.23 12.79
C GLY A 97 13.63 15.12 13.96
N ASN A 98 13.40 14.20 14.90
CA ASN A 98 14.29 13.97 16.04
C ASN A 98 15.12 12.70 15.85
N ASP A 99 16.22 12.58 16.58
CA ASP A 99 17.00 11.35 16.62
C ASP A 99 16.35 10.32 17.56
N CYS A 100 16.09 9.12 17.04
CA CYS A 100 15.67 7.98 17.83
C CYS A 100 16.90 7.19 18.30
N ASN A 101 17.33 7.41 19.54
CA ASN A 101 18.49 6.70 20.08
C ASN A 101 18.26 6.09 21.47
N PRO A 102 17.30 5.17 21.64
CA PRO A 102 17.12 4.45 22.90
C PRO A 102 18.42 3.83 23.39
N MET A 103 18.61 3.85 24.71
CA MET A 103 19.81 3.36 25.40
C MET A 103 21.11 4.06 24.97
N GLY A 104 21.02 5.22 24.33
CA GLY A 104 22.19 5.96 23.83
C GLY A 104 22.93 5.23 22.70
N GLY A 105 22.32 4.20 22.08
CA GLY A 105 22.93 3.48 20.97
C GLY A 105 23.98 2.45 21.39
N LEU A 106 23.90 1.96 22.62
CA LEU A 106 24.71 0.83 23.07
C LEU A 106 24.57 -0.36 22.12
N SER A 107 25.69 -1.07 21.91
CA SER A 107 25.66 -2.35 21.20
C SER A 107 24.90 -3.40 22.02
N CYS A 108 24.45 -4.49 21.38
CA CYS A 108 23.81 -5.60 22.09
C CYS A 108 24.70 -6.13 23.23
N ASP A 109 25.98 -6.27 22.93
CA ASP A 109 27.00 -6.74 23.87
C ASP A 109 27.11 -5.80 25.07
N ASP A 110 27.23 -4.49 24.83
CA ASP A 110 27.38 -3.51 25.91
C ASP A 110 26.10 -3.40 26.77
N GLN A 111 24.92 -3.45 26.14
CA GLN A 111 23.66 -3.44 26.87
C GLN A 111 23.50 -4.71 27.71
N PHE A 112 23.88 -5.88 27.20
CA PHE A 112 23.85 -7.13 27.95
C PHE A 112 24.82 -7.07 29.14
N ASP A 113 26.05 -6.59 28.93
CA ASP A 113 27.06 -6.51 29.98
C ASP A 113 26.64 -5.50 31.08
N GLN A 114 25.97 -4.41 30.70
CA GLN A 114 25.56 -3.36 31.64
C GLN A 114 24.21 -3.64 32.34
N PHE A 115 23.23 -4.20 31.63
CA PHE A 115 21.84 -4.31 32.09
C PHE A 115 21.26 -5.73 32.03
N GLY A 116 21.99 -6.72 31.48
CA GLY A 116 21.54 -8.10 31.30
C GLY A 116 21.36 -8.93 32.58
N THR A 117 21.40 -8.32 33.76
CA THR A 117 21.11 -9.00 35.03
C THR A 117 19.61 -9.21 35.26
N THR A 118 18.74 -8.55 34.48
CA THR A 118 17.29 -8.71 34.54
C THR A 118 16.73 -9.23 33.21
N PRO A 119 15.61 -9.98 33.21
CA PRO A 119 14.98 -10.43 31.97
C PRO A 119 14.63 -9.28 31.02
N LEU A 120 14.16 -8.14 31.55
CA LEU A 120 13.87 -6.95 30.74
C LEU A 120 15.14 -6.33 30.16
N GLY A 121 16.22 -6.23 30.94
CA GLY A 121 17.50 -5.69 30.46
C GLY A 121 18.14 -6.52 29.34
N LYS A 122 17.97 -7.85 29.36
CA LYS A 122 18.38 -8.74 28.27
C LYS A 122 17.52 -8.54 27.01
N ASN A 123 16.19 -8.62 27.13
CA ASN A 123 15.31 -8.70 25.96
C ASN A 123 15.00 -7.34 25.33
N SER A 124 15.11 -6.26 26.10
CA SER A 124 14.79 -4.90 25.65
C SER A 124 15.66 -4.39 24.50
N TYR A 125 16.86 -4.94 24.29
CA TYR A 125 17.73 -4.53 23.19
C TYR A 125 17.01 -4.64 21.84
N TRP A 126 16.45 -5.81 21.53
CA TRP A 126 15.76 -6.04 20.26
C TRP A 126 14.45 -5.25 20.14
N ILE A 127 13.80 -4.94 21.27
CA ILE A 127 12.64 -4.03 21.30
C ILE A 127 13.07 -2.60 20.93
N PHE A 128 14.19 -2.12 21.48
CA PHE A 128 14.75 -0.81 21.16
C PHE A 128 15.25 -0.72 19.72
N GLN A 129 15.87 -1.78 19.19
CA GLN A 129 16.26 -1.84 17.78
C GLN A 129 15.03 -1.81 16.87
N ALA A 130 13.94 -2.50 17.23
CA ALA A 130 12.72 -2.43 16.44
C ALA A 130 12.13 -1.01 16.48
N ALA A 131 12.16 -0.33 17.64
CA ALA A 131 11.72 1.06 17.72
C ALA A 131 12.55 2.02 16.85
N LYS A 132 13.88 1.81 16.80
CA LYS A 132 14.77 2.52 15.86
C LYS A 132 14.42 2.23 14.41
N GLY A 133 14.23 0.97 14.06
CA GLY A 133 13.87 0.56 12.71
C GLY A 133 12.53 1.14 12.24
N VAL A 134 11.51 1.24 13.10
CA VAL A 134 10.26 1.97 12.75
C VAL A 134 10.58 3.41 12.37
N HIS A 135 11.37 4.08 13.22
CA HIS A 135 11.69 5.50 13.07
C HIS A 135 12.45 5.76 11.77
N GLU A 136 13.52 4.98 11.52
CA GLU A 136 14.36 5.09 10.33
C GLU A 136 13.57 4.80 9.05
N LYS A 137 12.78 3.72 9.04
CA LYS A 137 11.95 3.36 7.89
C LYS A 137 10.86 4.40 7.63
N PHE A 138 10.20 4.93 8.66
CA PHE A 138 9.18 5.97 8.47
C PHE A 138 9.81 7.30 8.05
N ARG A 139 11.02 7.61 8.51
CA ARG A 139 11.76 8.79 8.07
C ARG A 139 12.14 8.68 6.59
N GLU A 140 12.59 7.51 6.15
CA GLU A 140 12.90 7.26 4.75
C GLU A 140 11.64 7.28 3.87
N LEU A 141 10.55 6.64 4.32
CA LEU A 141 9.25 6.72 3.64
C LEU A 141 8.77 8.16 3.49
N ASN A 142 8.83 8.95 4.57
CA ASN A 142 8.46 10.36 4.54
C ASN A 142 9.33 11.15 3.56
N ARG A 143 10.65 10.95 3.59
CA ARG A 143 11.60 11.60 2.68
C ARG A 143 11.25 11.31 1.21
N GLN A 144 10.84 10.09 0.90
CA GLN A 144 10.49 9.69 -0.45
C GLN A 144 9.10 10.18 -0.87
N LEU A 145 8.10 10.19 0.03
CA LEU A 145 6.76 10.73 -0.24
C LEU A 145 6.75 12.25 -0.45
N THR A 146 7.60 12.97 0.27
CA THR A 146 7.72 14.44 0.19
C THR A 146 8.63 14.92 -0.95
N GLN A 147 9.23 14.00 -1.71
CA GLN A 147 10.02 14.37 -2.87
C GLN A 147 9.12 14.83 -4.03
N GLU A 148 9.30 16.08 -4.48
CA GLU A 148 8.67 16.63 -5.69
C GLU A 148 8.84 15.73 -6.94
N THR A 149 9.86 14.87 -6.94
CA THR A 149 10.10 13.87 -7.98
C THR A 149 9.00 12.83 -8.13
N LEU A 150 8.20 12.52 -7.10
CA LEU A 150 7.11 11.54 -7.23
C LEU A 150 6.03 12.04 -8.20
N ILE A 151 5.52 13.25 -7.99
CA ILE A 151 4.45 13.83 -8.82
C ILE A 151 4.98 14.15 -10.22
N ASN A 152 6.16 14.77 -10.32
CA ASN A 152 6.80 15.04 -11.61
C ASN A 152 7.12 13.73 -12.37
N GLY A 153 7.46 12.67 -11.65
CA GLY A 153 7.73 11.33 -12.19
C GLY A 153 6.49 10.65 -12.78
N LEU A 154 5.29 11.03 -12.36
CA LEU A 154 4.04 10.48 -12.92
C LEU A 154 3.80 10.94 -14.37
N ARG A 155 4.40 12.04 -14.81
CA ARG A 155 4.27 12.58 -16.19
C ARG A 155 2.82 12.91 -16.59
N ILE A 156 2.00 13.36 -15.64
CA ILE A 156 0.57 13.65 -15.86
C ILE A 156 0.32 14.64 -17.02
N PRO A 157 1.04 15.77 -17.14
CA PRO A 157 0.83 16.69 -18.26
C PRO A 157 1.11 16.03 -19.63
N GLN A 158 2.14 15.19 -19.71
CA GLN A 158 2.42 14.45 -20.94
C GLN A 158 1.33 13.42 -21.25
N MET A 159 0.72 12.78 -20.25
CA MET A 159 -0.41 11.88 -20.47
C MET A 159 -1.61 12.62 -21.04
N VAL A 160 -1.91 13.80 -20.50
CA VAL A 160 -2.99 14.67 -20.99
C VAL A 160 -2.80 14.97 -22.47
N ASP A 161 -1.59 15.35 -22.86
CA ASP A 161 -1.22 15.60 -24.26
C ASP A 161 -1.27 14.32 -25.12
N ASP A 162 -0.73 13.21 -24.62
CA ASP A 162 -0.62 11.95 -25.36
C ASP A 162 -1.98 11.34 -25.69
N PHE A 163 -2.92 11.42 -24.74
CA PHE A 163 -4.26 10.85 -24.89
C PHE A 163 -5.32 11.87 -25.32
N ASP A 164 -5.00 13.16 -25.42
CA ASP A 164 -5.98 14.23 -25.68
C ASP A 164 -7.13 14.16 -24.67
N GLY A 165 -6.75 14.11 -23.39
CA GLY A 165 -7.65 14.00 -22.24
C GLY A 165 -7.61 15.24 -21.35
N SER A 166 -7.95 15.08 -20.07
CA SER A 166 -7.77 16.12 -19.04
C SER A 166 -7.47 15.49 -17.69
N GLU A 167 -6.93 16.29 -16.77
CA GLU A 167 -6.75 15.91 -15.37
C GLU A 167 -7.77 16.58 -14.43
N ASP A 168 -8.76 17.30 -14.97
CA ASP A 168 -9.67 18.18 -14.20
C ASP A 168 -10.71 17.43 -13.36
N SER A 169 -10.74 16.10 -13.44
CA SER A 169 -11.62 15.23 -12.66
C SER A 169 -10.77 14.46 -11.66
N PRO A 170 -10.47 15.04 -10.47
CA PRO A 170 -9.83 14.30 -9.40
C PRO A 170 -10.78 13.17 -9.00
N GLY A 171 -10.49 11.94 -9.41
CA GLY A 171 -11.21 10.79 -8.89
C GLY A 171 -10.70 10.42 -7.50
N LYS A 172 -10.97 9.18 -7.10
CA LYS A 172 -10.69 8.71 -5.74
C LYS A 172 -9.24 8.49 -5.34
N VAL A 173 -8.41 9.55 -5.36
CA VAL A 173 -6.95 9.49 -5.26
C VAL A 173 -6.45 8.77 -4.01
N LEU A 174 -7.09 8.99 -2.84
CA LEU A 174 -6.72 8.24 -1.63
C LEU A 174 -7.03 6.75 -1.77
N GLY A 175 -8.17 6.41 -2.40
CA GLY A 175 -8.49 5.04 -2.79
C GLY A 175 -7.51 4.45 -3.83
N TRP A 176 -7.03 5.27 -4.76
CA TRP A 176 -6.02 4.85 -5.75
C TRP A 176 -4.70 4.52 -5.07
N LEU A 177 -4.26 5.34 -4.12
CA LEU A 177 -3.04 5.15 -3.35
C LEU A 177 -3.12 3.92 -2.44
N ALA A 178 -4.28 3.70 -1.81
CA ALA A 178 -4.55 2.49 -1.04
C ALA A 178 -4.43 1.24 -1.92
N ALA A 179 -5.13 1.21 -3.06
CA ALA A 179 -5.09 0.09 -4.00
C ALA A 179 -3.69 -0.10 -4.64
N ALA A 180 -3.02 0.99 -5.03
CA ALA A 180 -1.67 0.93 -5.59
C ALA A 180 -0.66 0.31 -4.62
N SER A 181 -0.84 0.55 -3.31
CA SER A 181 0.00 0.01 -2.25
C SER A 181 -0.20 -1.50 -2.04
N THR A 182 -1.42 -2.03 -2.27
CA THR A 182 -1.71 -3.48 -2.15
C THR A 182 -1.34 -4.28 -3.40
N MET A 183 -1.20 -3.61 -4.55
CA MET A 183 -0.76 -4.20 -5.82
C MET A 183 0.76 -4.50 -5.89
N GLY A 184 1.57 -4.08 -4.91
CA GLY A 184 3.05 -4.16 -4.93
C GLY A 184 3.70 -5.56 -4.87
N ASN A 185 2.93 -6.63 -4.97
CA ASN A 185 3.36 -8.02 -4.72
C ASN A 185 4.38 -8.57 -5.73
N ALA A 186 4.62 -7.88 -6.85
CA ALA A 186 5.69 -8.24 -7.78
C ALA A 186 7.09 -8.00 -7.17
N VAL A 187 7.27 -7.03 -6.27
CA VAL A 187 8.62 -6.71 -5.74
C VAL A 187 9.05 -7.68 -4.64
N GLY A 188 8.13 -8.09 -3.77
CA GLY A 188 8.43 -9.07 -2.71
C GLY A 188 8.88 -10.42 -3.27
N GLY A 189 8.24 -10.90 -4.35
CA GLY A 189 8.61 -12.19 -4.96
C GLY A 189 9.80 -12.14 -5.93
N LEU A 190 10.17 -10.97 -6.47
CA LEU A 190 11.14 -10.86 -7.57
C LEU A 190 12.52 -10.32 -7.16
N VAL A 191 12.68 -9.81 -5.93
CA VAL A 191 13.98 -9.46 -5.35
C VAL A 191 14.39 -10.56 -4.37
N PRO A 192 15.44 -11.37 -4.65
CA PRO A 192 15.91 -12.39 -3.73
C PRO A 192 16.22 -11.78 -2.36
N GLY A 193 15.45 -12.14 -1.32
CA GLY A 193 15.63 -11.66 0.06
C GLY A 193 14.57 -10.68 0.59
N ALA A 194 13.65 -10.16 -0.25
CA ALA A 194 12.79 -9.03 0.14
C ALA A 194 11.31 -9.37 0.46
N GLY A 195 10.94 -10.65 0.46
CA GLY A 195 9.57 -11.08 0.13
C GLY A 195 8.43 -10.89 1.13
N SER A 196 8.70 -10.59 2.38
CA SER A 196 7.65 -10.42 3.41
C SER A 196 7.80 -9.14 4.24
N GLY A 197 9.02 -8.58 4.36
CA GLY A 197 9.28 -7.30 5.02
C GLY A 197 8.77 -6.11 4.20
N ILE A 198 8.92 -6.18 2.88
CA ILE A 198 8.35 -5.20 1.95
C ILE A 198 6.81 -5.23 1.99
N ALA A 199 6.20 -6.42 2.02
CA ALA A 199 4.75 -6.57 2.09
C ALA A 199 4.16 -5.98 3.39
N ALA A 200 4.84 -6.15 4.53
CA ALA A 200 4.44 -5.54 5.80
C ALA A 200 4.51 -4.00 5.74
N GLY A 201 5.60 -3.43 5.22
CA GLY A 201 5.75 -1.98 5.05
C GLY A 201 4.71 -1.38 4.10
N PHE A 202 4.40 -2.06 3.00
CA PHE A 202 3.32 -1.65 2.11
C PHE A 202 1.93 -1.80 2.72
N GLY A 203 1.71 -2.81 3.57
CA GLY A 203 0.46 -2.96 4.29
C GLY A 203 0.18 -1.78 5.20
N ILE A 204 1.23 -1.16 5.75
CA ILE A 204 1.12 0.07 6.53
C ILE A 204 0.73 1.26 5.67
N LEU A 205 1.38 1.46 4.52
CA LEU A 205 1.00 2.53 3.58
C LEU A 205 -0.43 2.33 3.05
N GLY A 206 -0.77 1.12 2.63
CA GLY A 206 -2.14 0.76 2.22
C GLY A 206 -3.15 1.05 3.33
N GLY A 207 -2.86 0.66 4.57
CA GLY A 207 -3.69 0.96 5.73
C GLY A 207 -3.82 2.45 6.03
N ILE A 208 -2.74 3.23 5.90
CA ILE A 208 -2.76 4.68 6.04
C ILE A 208 -3.67 5.31 4.99
N PHE A 209 -3.48 5.00 3.71
CA PHE A 209 -4.29 5.55 2.63
C PHE A 209 -5.76 5.10 2.71
N SER A 210 -6.04 3.85 3.06
CA SER A 210 -7.40 3.36 3.30
C SER A 210 -8.06 4.07 4.49
N GLY A 211 -7.30 4.29 5.58
CA GLY A 211 -7.79 5.01 6.75
C GLY A 211 -8.10 6.47 6.45
N LEU A 212 -7.25 7.14 5.68
CA LEU A 212 -7.49 8.50 5.19
C LEU A 212 -8.73 8.53 4.28
N ALA A 213 -8.82 7.64 3.29
CA ALA A 213 -9.98 7.55 2.40
C ALA A 213 -11.30 7.36 3.16
N ALA A 214 -11.30 6.54 4.22
CA ALA A 214 -12.48 6.33 5.05
C ALA A 214 -12.87 7.57 5.88
N GLN A 215 -11.91 8.42 6.25
CA GLN A 215 -12.15 9.66 7.01
C GLN A 215 -12.60 10.82 6.13
N SER A 216 -12.14 10.87 4.87
CA SER A 216 -12.50 11.91 3.90
C SER A 216 -13.96 11.83 3.44
N GLY A 217 -14.62 10.67 3.58
CA GLY A 217 -16.00 10.48 3.10
C GLY A 217 -16.12 10.59 1.57
N ALA A 218 -17.32 10.89 1.06
CA ALA A 218 -17.56 11.10 -0.38
C ALA A 218 -17.14 12.49 -0.87
N ASP A 219 -16.76 13.39 0.04
CA ASP A 219 -16.20 14.71 -0.26
C ASP A 219 -14.69 14.57 -0.32
N GLU A 220 -14.21 13.97 -1.40
CA GLU A 220 -12.78 13.92 -1.66
C GLU A 220 -12.22 15.31 -1.92
N ILE A 221 -10.92 15.40 -1.67
CA ILE A 221 -10.00 16.49 -2.00
C ILE A 221 -10.49 17.25 -3.26
N ASP A 222 -11.26 18.34 -3.05
CA ASP A 222 -11.82 19.20 -4.11
C ASP A 222 -10.70 20.11 -4.65
N GLN A 223 -9.71 19.47 -5.26
CA GLN A 223 -8.60 20.10 -5.94
C GLN A 223 -8.87 19.91 -7.42
N GLY A 224 -9.05 21.00 -8.18
CA GLY A 224 -9.46 20.95 -9.58
C GLY A 224 -8.55 20.19 -10.56
N SER A 225 -7.54 19.43 -10.11
CA SER A 225 -6.73 18.51 -10.92
C SER A 225 -6.27 17.25 -10.15
N ILE A 226 -6.03 16.15 -10.87
CA ILE A 226 -5.45 14.90 -10.33
C ILE A 226 -4.08 15.17 -9.68
N SER A 227 -3.21 15.98 -10.31
CA SER A 227 -1.89 16.31 -9.76
C SER A 227 -1.95 17.00 -8.40
N ALA A 228 -2.87 17.95 -8.23
CA ALA A 228 -3.06 18.66 -6.97
C ALA A 228 -3.67 17.75 -5.89
N ALA A 229 -4.63 16.89 -6.26
CA ALA A 229 -5.18 15.89 -5.35
C ALA A 229 -4.14 14.87 -4.88
N LEU A 230 -3.23 14.43 -5.75
CA LEU A 230 -2.10 13.56 -5.38
C LEU A 230 -1.11 14.27 -4.45
N ALA A 231 -0.82 15.55 -4.68
CA ALA A 231 0.05 16.32 -3.79
C ALA A 231 -0.49 16.38 -2.37
N ASP A 232 -1.77 16.74 -2.25
CA ASP A 232 -2.45 16.82 -0.95
C ASP A 232 -2.56 15.43 -0.28
N ALA A 233 -2.84 14.38 -1.05
CA ALA A 233 -2.85 13.01 -0.53
C ALA A 233 -1.49 12.56 0.03
N PHE A 234 -0.37 12.94 -0.62
CA PHE A 234 0.97 12.66 -0.10
C PHE A 234 1.31 13.49 1.14
N GLU A 235 0.84 14.73 1.23
CA GLU A 235 0.96 15.56 2.44
C GLU A 235 0.17 14.97 3.60
N GLN A 236 -1.07 14.54 3.37
CA GLN A 236 -1.90 13.86 4.37
C GLN A 236 -1.27 12.54 4.82
N ALA A 237 -0.70 11.75 3.91
CA ALA A 237 0.01 10.52 4.23
C ALA A 237 1.25 10.76 5.09
N THR A 238 1.96 11.86 4.87
CA THR A 238 3.08 12.31 5.72
C THR A 238 2.61 12.56 7.15
N GLY A 239 1.52 13.32 7.32
CA GLY A 239 0.93 13.56 8.64
C GLY A 239 0.42 12.27 9.31
N ALA A 240 -0.12 11.33 8.53
CA ALA A 240 -0.57 10.03 9.03
C ALA A 240 0.61 9.11 9.44
N LEU A 241 1.73 9.14 8.72
CA LEU A 241 2.97 8.45 9.10
C LEU A 241 3.52 9.00 10.42
N GLU A 242 3.59 10.33 10.56
CA GLU A 242 4.01 10.97 11.81
C GLU A 242 3.11 10.61 12.99
N ASN A 243 1.79 10.60 12.77
CA ASN A 243 0.82 10.18 13.79
C ASN A 243 0.98 8.70 14.15
N THR A 244 1.16 7.82 13.17
CA THR A 244 1.36 6.38 13.39
C THR A 244 2.63 6.15 14.20
N LEU A 245 3.73 6.82 13.85
CA LEU A 245 4.98 6.78 14.63
C LEU A 245 4.77 7.27 16.06
N ARG A 246 4.12 8.43 16.23
CA ARG A 246 3.80 8.99 17.56
C ARG A 246 3.05 7.96 18.40
N ILE A 247 1.98 7.39 17.87
CA ILE A 247 1.13 6.43 18.58
C ILE A 247 1.91 5.14 18.90
N ALA A 248 2.62 4.57 17.92
CA ALA A 248 3.42 3.35 18.10
C ALA A 248 4.49 3.51 19.19
N MET A 249 5.04 4.71 19.38
CA MET A 249 6.01 5.02 20.42
C MET A 249 5.40 5.44 21.77
N GLY A 250 4.08 5.29 21.93
CA GLY A 250 3.36 5.55 23.18
C GLY A 250 2.87 6.99 23.35
N GLY A 251 2.80 7.77 22.28
CA GLY A 251 2.24 9.11 22.27
C GLY A 251 0.72 9.16 22.05
N GLY A 252 0.04 8.01 22.02
CA GLY A 252 -1.41 7.94 21.84
C GLY A 252 -2.18 8.55 23.01
N THR A 253 -3.37 9.10 22.73
CA THR A 253 -4.20 9.83 23.71
C THR A 253 -5.53 9.13 24.01
N SER A 254 -5.88 8.10 23.24
CA SER A 254 -7.10 7.30 23.41
C SER A 254 -6.91 5.87 22.92
N ASP A 255 -7.79 4.96 23.36
CA ASP A 255 -7.80 3.58 22.85
C ASP A 255 -8.09 3.51 21.35
N ASP A 256 -8.89 4.43 20.83
CA ASP A 256 -9.20 4.52 19.39
C ASP A 256 -7.94 4.85 18.57
N GLU A 257 -7.08 5.74 19.05
CA GLU A 257 -5.77 6.00 18.41
C GLU A 257 -4.91 4.74 18.42
N TYR A 258 -4.86 3.98 19.52
CA TYR A 258 -4.11 2.72 19.53
C TYR A 258 -4.74 1.64 18.64
N ASN A 259 -6.07 1.63 18.52
CA ASN A 259 -6.80 0.70 17.67
C ASN A 259 -6.58 0.94 16.18
N SER A 260 -6.13 2.15 15.78
CA SER A 260 -5.82 2.46 14.39
C SER A 260 -4.45 1.94 13.93
N LEU A 261 -3.59 1.51 14.86
CA LEU A 261 -2.30 0.93 14.50
C LEU A 261 -2.47 -0.34 13.65
N PRO A 262 -1.79 -0.45 12.50
CA PRO A 262 -1.87 -1.64 11.67
C PRO A 262 -1.25 -2.85 12.39
N ALA A 263 -1.84 -4.04 12.18
CA ALA A 263 -1.33 -5.30 12.72
C ALA A 263 -0.71 -6.13 11.57
N PRO A 264 0.63 -6.13 11.43
CA PRO A 264 1.31 -6.75 10.29
C PRO A 264 1.25 -8.28 10.26
N LYS A 265 1.01 -8.93 11.41
CA LYS A 265 0.84 -10.38 11.55
C LYS A 265 -0.43 -10.67 12.35
N TRP A 266 -1.26 -11.59 11.85
CA TRP A 266 -2.46 -12.06 12.56
C TRP A 266 -2.01 -12.82 13.82
N ASP A 267 -2.24 -12.27 15.02
CA ASP A 267 -1.66 -12.88 16.23
C ASP A 267 -2.31 -12.49 17.58
N THR A 268 -1.83 -13.20 18.60
CA THR A 268 -2.28 -13.54 19.95
C THR A 268 -2.02 -12.51 21.06
N TYR A 269 -1.29 -11.43 20.79
CA TYR A 269 -1.07 -10.35 21.77
C TYR A 269 -2.36 -9.57 22.04
N GLU A 270 -2.51 -8.98 23.23
CA GLU A 270 -3.70 -8.17 23.54
C GLU A 270 -3.44 -6.68 23.24
N THR A 271 -2.24 -6.17 23.57
CA THR A 271 -1.92 -4.75 23.40
C THR A 271 -1.66 -4.40 21.94
N LYS A 272 -2.06 -3.19 21.54
CA LYS A 272 -1.98 -2.74 20.13
C LYS A 272 -0.56 -2.47 19.70
N ILE A 273 0.25 -1.96 20.62
CA ILE A 273 1.69 -1.76 20.39
C ILE A 273 2.39 -3.10 20.17
N ALA A 274 2.16 -4.12 21.01
CA ALA A 274 2.78 -5.43 20.79
C ALA A 274 2.32 -6.07 19.46
N LYS A 275 1.06 -5.87 19.06
CA LYS A 275 0.58 -6.29 17.73
C LYS A 275 1.30 -5.56 16.59
N PHE A 276 1.50 -4.25 16.70
CA PHE A 276 2.18 -3.45 15.69
C PHE A 276 3.64 -3.88 15.48
N PHE A 277 4.36 -4.18 16.57
CA PHE A 277 5.75 -4.66 16.54
C PHE A 277 5.89 -6.17 16.25
N ASN A 278 4.78 -6.88 16.04
CA ASN A 278 4.82 -8.32 15.95
C ASN A 278 5.64 -8.82 14.74
N GLY A 279 6.31 -9.96 14.92
CA GLY A 279 7.21 -10.58 13.95
C GLY A 279 8.54 -9.84 13.76
N GLY A 280 8.79 -8.77 14.53
CA GLY A 280 10.08 -8.07 14.52
C GLY A 280 10.43 -7.45 13.18
N TRP A 281 9.46 -7.22 12.29
CA TRP A 281 9.72 -6.82 10.90
C TRP A 281 10.53 -5.51 10.78
N PHE A 282 10.39 -4.62 11.77
CA PHE A 282 11.16 -3.39 11.84
C PHE A 282 12.67 -3.61 12.03
N LEU A 283 13.09 -4.81 12.42
CA LEU A 283 14.48 -5.22 12.52
C LEU A 283 15.09 -5.66 11.19
N VAL A 284 14.28 -5.79 10.12
CA VAL A 284 14.84 -6.09 8.80
C VAL A 284 15.77 -4.95 8.44
N ASP A 285 17.00 -5.28 8.05
CA ASP A 285 18.03 -4.30 7.70
C ASP A 285 17.46 -3.21 6.77
N ASP A 286 17.93 -1.98 6.96
CA ASP A 286 17.56 -0.87 6.09
C ASP A 286 18.12 -1.08 4.69
N ASP A 287 17.34 -1.74 3.86
CA ASP A 287 17.56 -1.78 2.43
C ASP A 287 16.85 -0.57 1.82
N GLU A 288 17.59 0.54 1.71
CA GLU A 288 17.13 1.76 1.03
C GLU A 288 16.65 1.45 -0.39
N GLU A 289 17.27 0.47 -1.06
CA GLU A 289 16.86 0.03 -2.40
C GLU A 289 15.51 -0.69 -2.35
N ALA A 290 15.26 -1.53 -1.34
CA ALA A 290 13.95 -2.15 -1.14
C ALA A 290 12.83 -1.11 -0.95
N VAL A 291 13.06 -0.08 -0.12
CA VAL A 291 12.08 1.02 0.08
C VAL A 291 11.89 1.82 -1.20
N ARG A 292 12.97 2.10 -1.93
CA ARG A 292 12.92 2.81 -3.22
C ARG A 292 12.17 2.04 -4.29
N VAL A 293 12.44 0.75 -4.45
CA VAL A 293 11.74 -0.13 -5.39
C VAL A 293 10.27 -0.24 -4.99
N ALA A 294 9.99 -0.29 -3.69
CA ALA A 294 8.64 -0.30 -3.17
C ALA A 294 7.85 0.96 -3.57
N ILE A 295 8.40 2.14 -3.28
CA ILE A 295 7.77 3.42 -3.64
C ILE A 295 7.66 3.58 -5.15
N SER A 296 8.67 3.14 -5.90
CA SER A 296 8.61 3.09 -7.37
C SER A 296 7.46 2.21 -7.86
N SER A 297 7.15 1.11 -7.18
CA SER A 297 5.99 0.27 -7.52
C SER A 297 4.66 0.99 -7.28
N ILE A 298 4.50 1.72 -6.18
CA ILE A 298 3.30 2.55 -5.95
C ILE A 298 3.19 3.61 -7.04
N SER A 299 4.28 4.35 -7.29
CA SER A 299 4.32 5.38 -8.32
C SER A 299 3.95 4.83 -9.70
N ASN A 300 4.47 3.66 -10.08
CA ASN A 300 4.14 2.99 -11.33
C ASN A 300 2.66 2.56 -11.40
N ASN A 301 2.09 2.06 -10.30
CA ASN A 301 0.68 1.68 -10.27
C ASN A 301 -0.23 2.92 -10.37
N ILE A 302 0.09 3.99 -9.63
CA ILE A 302 -0.58 5.29 -9.75
C ILE A 302 -0.45 5.85 -11.16
N GLN A 303 0.72 5.74 -11.79
CA GLN A 303 0.92 6.19 -13.16
C GLN A 303 -0.06 5.51 -14.13
N LYS A 304 -0.23 4.18 -14.00
CA LYS A 304 -1.21 3.42 -14.80
C LYS A 304 -2.64 3.90 -14.55
N LYS A 305 -3.00 4.16 -13.29
CA LYS A 305 -4.33 4.65 -12.92
C LYS A 305 -4.60 6.04 -13.49
N VAL A 306 -3.66 6.97 -13.35
CA VAL A 306 -3.80 8.31 -13.92
C VAL A 306 -3.93 8.25 -15.44
N ALA A 307 -3.12 7.42 -16.10
CA ALA A 307 -3.26 7.20 -17.54
C ALA A 307 -4.67 6.70 -17.91
N ASN A 308 -5.22 5.71 -17.18
CA ASN A 308 -6.59 5.24 -17.37
C ASN A 308 -7.63 6.36 -17.26
N ASP A 309 -7.49 7.24 -16.26
CA ASP A 309 -8.48 8.29 -16.00
C ASP A 309 -8.37 9.45 -17.00
N VAL A 310 -7.16 9.78 -17.43
CA VAL A 310 -6.93 10.69 -18.57
C VAL A 310 -7.52 10.11 -19.85
N MET A 311 -7.36 8.80 -20.09
CA MET A 311 -7.99 8.11 -21.23
C MET A 311 -9.53 8.15 -21.13
N LYS A 312 -10.11 7.97 -19.95
CA LYS A 312 -11.56 8.12 -19.70
C LYS A 312 -12.02 9.55 -19.99
N ALA A 313 -11.29 10.56 -19.54
CA ALA A 313 -11.56 11.97 -19.85
C ALA A 313 -11.46 12.28 -21.36
N ALA A 314 -10.54 11.61 -22.06
CA ALA A 314 -10.41 11.63 -23.53
C ALA A 314 -11.54 10.89 -24.28
N ARG A 315 -12.57 10.40 -23.56
CA ARG A 315 -13.70 9.63 -24.09
C ARG A 315 -13.26 8.34 -24.79
N LEU A 316 -12.16 7.75 -24.34
CA LEU A 316 -11.76 6.42 -24.75
C LEU A 316 -12.62 5.39 -24.01
N HIS A 317 -13.00 4.34 -24.74
CA HIS A 317 -13.82 3.25 -24.25
C HIS A 317 -13.17 1.93 -24.65
N LEU A 318 -13.24 0.94 -23.77
CA LEU A 318 -13.04 -0.44 -24.15
C LEU A 318 -14.31 -0.93 -24.83
N VAL A 319 -14.22 -1.42 -26.07
CA VAL A 319 -15.38 -1.89 -26.81
C VAL A 319 -15.36 -3.40 -26.97
N ALA A 320 -16.49 -4.05 -26.73
CA ALA A 320 -16.78 -5.39 -27.14
C ALA A 320 -17.54 -5.35 -28.48
N ASP A 321 -16.90 -5.80 -29.56
CA ASP A 321 -17.48 -5.71 -30.90
C ASP A 321 -18.52 -6.81 -31.14
N LYS A 322 -19.75 -6.39 -31.43
CA LYS A 322 -20.90 -7.26 -31.76
C LYS A 322 -21.35 -7.13 -33.21
N ARG A 323 -20.55 -6.49 -34.07
CA ARG A 323 -20.91 -6.33 -35.48
C ARG A 323 -20.82 -7.67 -36.22
N ASP A 324 -21.71 -7.86 -37.20
CA ASP A 324 -21.87 -9.12 -37.96
C ASP A 324 -20.59 -9.63 -38.67
N GLY A 325 -19.56 -8.80 -38.79
CA GLY A 325 -18.27 -9.16 -39.41
C GLY A 325 -17.13 -9.41 -38.43
N VAL A 326 -17.40 -9.52 -37.12
CA VAL A 326 -16.41 -9.70 -36.05
C VAL A 326 -16.90 -10.74 -35.05
N LEU A 327 -17.23 -11.95 -35.53
CA LEU A 327 -17.83 -13.03 -34.74
C LEU A 327 -16.81 -14.11 -34.34
N THR A 328 -15.61 -14.06 -34.91
CA THR A 328 -14.54 -15.03 -34.69
C THR A 328 -13.22 -14.35 -34.37
N ARG A 329 -12.29 -15.10 -33.78
CA ARG A 329 -10.92 -14.64 -33.51
C ARG A 329 -10.21 -14.19 -34.78
N GLU A 330 -10.40 -14.90 -35.89
CA GLU A 330 -9.81 -14.55 -37.18
C GLU A 330 -10.36 -13.22 -37.72
N GLU A 331 -11.66 -12.97 -37.54
CA GLU A 331 -12.32 -11.73 -37.96
C GLU A 331 -11.99 -10.54 -37.05
N CYS A 332 -11.74 -10.78 -35.75
CA CYS A 332 -11.16 -9.78 -34.85
C CYS A 332 -9.83 -9.27 -35.40
N GLY A 333 -9.05 -10.15 -36.06
CA GLY A 333 -7.79 -9.81 -36.70
C GLY A 333 -6.65 -9.63 -35.70
N TYR A 334 -5.52 -9.11 -36.19
CA TYR A 334 -4.25 -9.04 -35.46
C TYR A 334 -3.71 -7.61 -35.34
N ALA A 335 -4.58 -6.60 -35.47
CA ALA A 335 -4.19 -5.22 -35.25
C ALA A 335 -3.71 -5.03 -33.81
N THR A 336 -2.70 -4.20 -33.60
CA THR A 336 -1.97 -4.04 -32.33
C THR A 336 -2.90 -3.96 -31.12
N GLY A 337 -4.02 -3.24 -31.18
CA GLY A 337 -4.94 -3.10 -30.04
C GLY A 337 -5.85 -4.27 -29.71
N ARG A 338 -6.11 -5.18 -30.65
CA ARG A 338 -7.27 -6.07 -30.58
C ARG A 338 -6.96 -7.34 -29.78
N GLN A 339 -7.90 -7.75 -28.93
CA GLN A 339 -7.81 -8.95 -28.10
C GLN A 339 -9.11 -9.75 -28.20
N TRP A 340 -9.01 -11.04 -28.54
CA TRP A 340 -10.15 -11.95 -28.44
C TRP A 340 -10.23 -12.46 -27.00
N LEU A 341 -11.19 -11.96 -26.23
CA LEU A 341 -11.32 -12.25 -24.81
C LEU A 341 -12.73 -12.72 -24.47
N GLU A 342 -12.80 -13.51 -23.42
CA GLU A 342 -14.06 -13.93 -22.80
C GLU A 342 -14.60 -12.81 -21.91
N LEU A 343 -15.87 -12.46 -22.12
CA LEU A 343 -16.61 -11.54 -21.28
C LEU A 343 -17.21 -12.26 -20.05
N LYS A 344 -17.89 -13.38 -20.30
CA LYS A 344 -18.46 -14.31 -19.31
C LYS A 344 -18.28 -15.72 -19.84
N SER A 345 -18.36 -16.74 -18.97
CA SER A 345 -18.21 -18.15 -19.34
C SER A 345 -18.96 -18.50 -20.63
N GLY A 346 -18.25 -18.74 -21.74
CA GLY A 346 -18.79 -19.12 -23.04
C GLY A 346 -19.19 -17.96 -23.98
N GLU A 347 -18.94 -16.70 -23.60
CA GLU A 347 -19.19 -15.50 -24.42
C GLU A 347 -17.87 -14.78 -24.72
N GLU A 348 -17.37 -14.91 -25.95
CA GLU A 348 -16.14 -14.26 -26.40
C GLU A 348 -16.43 -13.14 -27.40
N TYR A 349 -15.68 -12.04 -27.30
CA TYR A 349 -15.80 -10.90 -28.19
C TYR A 349 -14.41 -10.37 -28.58
N CYS A 350 -14.38 -9.58 -29.65
CA CYS A 350 -13.21 -8.80 -30.00
C CYS A 350 -13.20 -7.50 -29.20
N PHE A 351 -12.20 -7.36 -28.33
CA PHE A 351 -11.98 -6.18 -27.49
C PHE A 351 -10.89 -5.27 -28.05
N TYR A 352 -11.17 -3.97 -28.11
CA TYR A 352 -10.20 -2.94 -28.48
C TYR A 352 -10.66 -1.56 -28.00
N ILE A 353 -9.85 -0.52 -28.21
CA ILE A 353 -10.20 0.83 -27.74
C ILE A 353 -10.79 1.66 -28.89
N MET A 354 -11.90 2.33 -28.61
CA MET A 354 -12.47 3.36 -29.48
C MET A 354 -12.60 4.69 -28.75
N ARG A 355 -12.45 5.79 -29.49
CA ARG A 355 -12.82 7.12 -29.01
C ARG A 355 -14.27 7.42 -29.39
N ASN A 356 -15.04 7.92 -28.43
CA ASN A 356 -16.35 8.48 -28.70
C ASN A 356 -16.27 10.01 -28.92
N ASN A 357 -16.51 10.43 -30.16
CA ASN A 357 -16.49 11.81 -30.60
C ASN A 357 -17.90 12.21 -31.09
N PRO A 358 -18.86 12.45 -30.17
CA PRO A 358 -20.25 12.68 -30.55
C PRO A 358 -20.36 13.89 -31.48
N ASN A 359 -20.84 13.66 -32.69
CA ASN A 359 -21.02 14.64 -33.75
C ASN A 359 -22.51 14.70 -34.14
N PRO A 360 -23.08 15.89 -34.41
CA PRO A 360 -24.45 16.03 -34.93
C PRO A 360 -24.83 15.08 -36.07
N ASN A 361 -23.89 14.75 -36.96
CA ASN A 361 -24.15 13.92 -38.13
C ASN A 361 -23.81 12.44 -37.94
N ARG A 362 -23.33 12.05 -36.75
CA ARG A 362 -22.95 10.69 -36.36
C ARG A 362 -21.83 10.00 -37.14
N VAL A 363 -21.29 10.69 -38.14
CA VAL A 363 -20.11 10.25 -38.90
C VAL A 363 -18.89 10.34 -38.00
N ASN A 364 -18.17 9.23 -37.85
CA ASN A 364 -16.99 9.10 -36.98
C ASN A 364 -17.29 9.38 -35.50
N ASP A 365 -18.53 9.14 -35.05
CA ASP A 365 -18.88 9.18 -33.62
C ASP A 365 -18.07 8.18 -32.80
N TRP A 366 -17.69 7.08 -33.43
CA TRP A 366 -16.90 6.01 -32.84
C TRP A 366 -15.76 5.69 -33.80
N VAL A 367 -14.53 5.94 -33.36
CA VAL A 367 -13.33 5.70 -34.14
C VAL A 367 -12.40 4.79 -33.34
N GLU A 368 -11.99 3.67 -33.93
CA GLU A 368 -10.94 2.83 -33.34
C GLU A 368 -9.65 3.64 -33.26
N VAL A 369 -8.99 3.60 -32.11
CA VAL A 369 -7.77 4.37 -31.92
C VAL A 369 -6.63 3.80 -32.77
N GLU A 370 -5.78 4.71 -33.23
CA GLU A 370 -4.58 4.37 -34.00
C GLU A 370 -3.54 3.64 -33.15
N ALA A 371 -2.56 3.01 -33.81
CA ALA A 371 -1.51 2.22 -33.16
C ALA A 371 -0.72 3.03 -32.09
N ASP A 372 -0.56 4.34 -32.30
CA ASP A 372 0.21 5.23 -31.41
C ASP A 372 -0.40 5.31 -30.01
N ILE A 373 -1.72 5.22 -29.87
CA ILE A 373 -2.39 5.22 -28.56
C ILE A 373 -1.97 3.98 -27.75
N TYR A 374 -1.83 2.82 -28.40
CA TYR A 374 -1.37 1.61 -27.72
C TYR A 374 0.12 1.68 -27.34
N ASP A 375 0.95 2.36 -28.14
CA ASP A 375 2.35 2.63 -27.80
C ASP A 375 2.46 3.57 -26.60
N LYS A 376 1.62 4.62 -26.55
CA LYS A 376 1.50 5.53 -25.41
C LYS A 376 1.04 4.81 -24.15
N MET A 377 0.00 3.97 -24.25
CA MET A 377 -0.43 3.09 -23.15
C MET A 377 0.74 2.24 -22.61
N ALA A 378 1.51 1.61 -23.50
CA ALA A 378 2.67 0.83 -23.11
C ALA A 378 3.73 1.68 -22.37
N SER A 379 3.95 2.93 -22.81
CA SER A 379 4.89 3.85 -22.16
C SER A 379 4.50 4.27 -20.73
N TYR A 380 3.23 4.09 -20.36
CA TYR A 380 2.66 4.34 -19.03
C TYR A 380 2.31 3.05 -18.27
N GLY A 381 2.85 1.90 -18.71
CA GLY A 381 2.68 0.62 -18.02
C GLY A 381 1.36 -0.10 -18.28
N LEU A 382 0.57 0.34 -19.26
CA LEU A 382 -0.69 -0.28 -19.72
C LEU A 382 -0.50 -1.17 -20.96
N GLY A 383 0.74 -1.63 -21.22
CA GLY A 383 1.10 -2.40 -22.42
C GLY A 383 0.61 -3.86 -22.41
N ASP A 384 0.42 -4.44 -21.22
CA ASP A 384 -0.26 -5.72 -21.01
C ASP A 384 -1.78 -5.52 -21.18
N ARG A 385 -2.19 -5.54 -22.44
CA ARG A 385 -3.57 -5.29 -22.88
C ARG A 385 -4.54 -6.32 -22.36
N GLU A 386 -4.15 -7.60 -22.30
CA GLU A 386 -5.05 -8.64 -21.81
C GLU A 386 -5.38 -8.41 -20.34
N THR A 387 -4.36 -8.21 -19.50
CA THR A 387 -4.55 -7.94 -18.07
C THR A 387 -5.36 -6.65 -17.85
N TYR A 388 -5.02 -5.58 -18.58
CA TYR A 388 -5.73 -4.31 -18.47
C TYR A 388 -7.21 -4.42 -18.93
N TYR A 389 -7.49 -5.06 -20.06
CA TYR A 389 -8.86 -5.23 -20.56
C TYR A 389 -9.69 -6.12 -19.65
N ARG A 390 -9.13 -7.21 -19.14
CA ARG A 390 -9.81 -8.06 -18.15
C ARG A 390 -10.16 -7.31 -16.88
N ALA A 391 -9.30 -6.42 -16.39
CA ALA A 391 -9.61 -5.59 -15.22
C ALA A 391 -10.76 -4.59 -15.49
N ASN A 392 -10.82 -4.00 -16.69
CA ASN A 392 -11.94 -3.13 -17.07
C ASN A 392 -13.25 -3.91 -17.27
N ILE A 393 -13.18 -5.12 -17.85
CA ILE A 393 -14.32 -6.04 -17.96
C ILE A 393 -14.83 -6.43 -16.56
N ASP A 394 -13.93 -6.78 -15.65
CA ASP A 394 -14.28 -7.09 -14.26
C ASP A 394 -15.00 -5.93 -13.60
N CYS A 395 -14.49 -4.70 -13.73
CA CYS A 395 -15.19 -3.51 -13.23
C CYS A 395 -16.57 -3.34 -13.86
N ALA A 396 -16.70 -3.47 -15.17
CA ALA A 396 -17.98 -3.30 -15.86
C ALA A 396 -19.03 -4.35 -15.46
N LEU A 397 -18.60 -5.55 -15.04
CA LEU A 397 -19.50 -6.63 -14.63
C LEU A 397 -19.79 -6.65 -13.13
N ASN A 398 -18.82 -6.24 -12.30
CA ASN A 398 -18.83 -6.45 -10.85
C ASN A 398 -18.74 -5.14 -10.03
N GLY A 399 -18.52 -3.99 -10.65
CA GLY A 399 -18.27 -2.69 -9.99
C GLY A 399 -19.47 -2.00 -9.33
N GLY A 400 -20.69 -2.49 -9.56
CA GLY A 400 -21.91 -1.83 -9.10
C GLY A 400 -22.16 -0.48 -9.81
N ASP A 401 -23.10 0.32 -9.29
CA ASP A 401 -23.58 1.56 -9.96
C ASP A 401 -22.60 2.75 -9.88
N ASN A 402 -21.54 2.67 -9.07
CA ASN A 402 -20.71 3.83 -8.72
C ASN A 402 -19.26 3.79 -9.25
N ASP A 403 -18.84 2.74 -9.98
CA ASP A 403 -17.45 2.55 -10.46
C ASP A 403 -16.36 2.71 -9.37
N ASP A 404 -16.74 2.56 -8.10
CA ASP A 404 -15.86 2.78 -6.96
C ASP A 404 -14.91 1.60 -6.75
N ILE A 405 -13.66 1.89 -6.40
CA ILE A 405 -12.67 0.84 -6.11
C ILE A 405 -13.11 0.07 -4.86
N ASP A 406 -13.24 -1.25 -4.99
CA ASP A 406 -13.51 -2.10 -3.83
C ASP A 406 -12.25 -2.26 -2.96
N LEU A 407 -12.17 -1.41 -1.94
CA LEU A 407 -11.12 -1.47 -0.93
C LEU A 407 -11.37 -2.56 0.14
N GLY A 408 -12.58 -3.13 0.21
CA GLY A 408 -12.98 -4.09 1.23
C GLY A 408 -12.55 -5.53 0.93
N SER A 409 -12.29 -5.85 -0.34
CA SER A 409 -11.90 -7.20 -0.80
C SER A 409 -10.48 -7.29 -1.37
N MET A 410 -9.64 -6.28 -1.13
CA MET A 410 -8.28 -6.21 -1.68
C MET A 410 -7.44 -7.46 -1.33
N VAL A 411 -7.08 -8.23 -2.37
CA VAL A 411 -6.13 -9.34 -2.26
C VAL A 411 -4.75 -8.86 -2.71
N TRP A 412 -3.73 -9.13 -1.89
CA TRP A 412 -2.34 -8.78 -2.18
C TRP A 412 -1.89 -9.28 -3.56
N GLY A 413 -1.42 -8.35 -4.40
CA GLY A 413 -0.89 -8.66 -5.73
C GLY A 413 -1.92 -8.86 -6.82
N GLN A 414 -3.19 -8.60 -6.54
CA GLN A 414 -4.24 -8.54 -7.56
C GLN A 414 -4.61 -7.10 -7.82
N VAL A 415 -5.05 -6.80 -9.05
CA VAL A 415 -5.66 -5.52 -9.38
C VAL A 415 -7.04 -5.49 -8.72
N PRO A 416 -7.33 -4.55 -7.80
CA PRO A 416 -8.66 -4.45 -7.19
C PRO A 416 -9.73 -4.17 -8.24
N THR A 417 -10.94 -4.69 -8.05
CA THR A 417 -12.08 -4.41 -8.91
C THR A 417 -12.30 -2.90 -9.02
N CYS A 418 -12.53 -2.41 -10.23
CA CYS A 418 -12.66 -1.00 -10.59
C CYS A 418 -11.44 -0.10 -10.34
N TYR A 419 -10.27 -0.65 -10.03
CA TYR A 419 -9.03 0.13 -10.11
C TYR A 419 -8.88 0.75 -11.52
N PHE A 420 -9.01 -0.07 -12.56
CA PHE A 420 -9.24 0.41 -13.92
C PHE A 420 -10.74 0.38 -14.21
N ASN A 421 -11.28 1.53 -14.59
CA ASN A 421 -12.71 1.75 -14.84
C ASN A 421 -12.93 2.55 -16.14
N LEU A 422 -12.13 2.24 -17.17
CA LEU A 422 -12.39 2.73 -18.52
C LEU A 422 -13.77 2.22 -18.96
N PRO A 423 -14.67 3.10 -19.40
CA PRO A 423 -16.02 2.71 -19.78
C PRO A 423 -15.99 1.57 -20.80
N THR A 424 -16.67 0.47 -20.46
CA THR A 424 -16.70 -0.73 -21.30
C THR A 424 -18.09 -0.92 -21.88
N VAL A 425 -18.18 -0.96 -23.21
CA VAL A 425 -19.45 -0.94 -23.95
C VAL A 425 -19.47 -2.00 -25.05
N PHE A 426 -20.66 -2.50 -25.39
CA PHE A 426 -20.87 -3.17 -26.67
C PHE A 426 -20.96 -2.15 -27.79
N ILE A 427 -20.32 -2.44 -28.91
CA ILE A 427 -20.51 -1.69 -30.16
C ILE A 427 -21.27 -2.56 -31.15
N GLU A 428 -22.38 -2.02 -31.63
CA GLU A 428 -23.28 -2.67 -32.57
C GLU A 428 -23.64 -1.71 -33.71
N LYS A 429 -24.04 -2.26 -34.85
CA LYS A 429 -24.65 -1.46 -35.90
C LYS A 429 -25.95 -0.84 -35.38
N ASP A 430 -26.10 0.47 -35.56
CA ASP A 430 -27.32 1.17 -35.24
C ASP A 430 -28.32 1.06 -36.41
N THR A 431 -29.33 0.22 -36.23
CA THR A 431 -30.39 0.01 -37.22
C THR A 431 -31.57 0.97 -37.05
N ASN A 432 -31.59 1.76 -35.98
CA ASN A 432 -32.71 2.66 -35.65
C ASN A 432 -32.59 4.02 -36.34
N VAL A 433 -31.39 4.37 -36.79
CA VAL A 433 -31.14 5.59 -37.56
C VAL A 433 -31.04 5.21 -39.02
N GLY A 434 -32.06 5.58 -39.78
CA GLY A 434 -32.02 5.45 -41.23
C GLY A 434 -30.88 6.29 -41.79
N CYS A 435 -30.22 5.79 -42.83
CA CYS A 435 -29.57 6.70 -43.77
C CYS A 435 -30.59 7.77 -44.14
N GLY A 436 -30.18 9.03 -44.25
CA GLY A 436 -31.03 10.04 -44.87
C GLY A 436 -31.36 9.68 -46.32
N SER A 437 -31.52 10.69 -47.17
CA SER A 437 -31.77 10.50 -48.60
C SER A 437 -30.90 9.37 -49.20
N PRO A 438 -31.48 8.39 -49.93
CA PRO A 438 -30.78 7.23 -50.52
C PRO A 438 -29.73 7.60 -51.59
N PHE A 439 -29.46 8.89 -51.78
CA PHE A 439 -28.54 9.43 -52.77
C PHE A 439 -27.28 10.06 -52.16
N ASP A 440 -27.19 10.19 -50.82
CA ASP A 440 -26.14 11.00 -50.18
C ASP A 440 -25.10 10.21 -49.37
N ASP A 441 -25.25 8.91 -49.08
CA ASP A 441 -24.18 8.13 -48.43
C ASP A 441 -24.32 6.62 -48.67
N GLU A 442 -23.28 6.00 -49.25
CA GLU A 442 -23.36 4.63 -49.77
C GLU A 442 -23.15 3.54 -48.71
N LYS A 443 -22.80 3.85 -47.45
CA LYS A 443 -22.71 2.86 -46.35
C LYS A 443 -22.91 3.52 -44.98
N CYS A 444 -24.16 3.67 -44.51
CA CYS A 444 -24.40 4.09 -43.12
C CYS A 444 -24.01 2.96 -42.15
N ASN A 445 -22.78 3.05 -41.67
CA ASN A 445 -22.23 2.19 -40.63
C ASN A 445 -22.29 2.92 -39.28
N TYR A 446 -23.43 3.54 -38.96
CA TYR A 446 -23.61 4.16 -37.65
C TYR A 446 -23.52 3.11 -36.56
N LEU A 447 -22.89 3.49 -35.46
CA LEU A 447 -22.66 2.63 -34.32
C LEU A 447 -23.46 3.14 -33.12
N LYS A 448 -24.09 2.22 -32.41
CA LYS A 448 -24.64 2.46 -31.08
C LYS A 448 -23.76 1.76 -30.06
N ALA A 449 -23.66 2.38 -28.88
CA ALA A 449 -22.99 1.79 -27.74
C ALA A 449 -24.02 1.47 -26.65
N THR A 450 -23.89 0.30 -26.03
CA THR A 450 -24.66 -0.07 -24.84
C THR A 450 -23.72 -0.55 -23.74
N PRO A 451 -23.98 -0.25 -22.46
CA PRO A 451 -23.18 -0.79 -21.36
C PRO A 451 -23.10 -2.33 -21.42
N VAL A 452 -21.98 -2.86 -20.93
CA VAL A 452 -21.75 -4.31 -20.85
C VAL A 452 -22.42 -4.96 -19.63
N SER A 453 -22.69 -4.17 -18.58
CA SER A 453 -23.34 -4.56 -17.32
C SER A 453 -24.77 -5.07 -17.49
#